data_AF-A0A661X9M9-F1
#
_entry.id   AF-A0A661X9M9-F1
#
_cell.length_a   1.000
_cell.length_b   1.000
_cell.length_c   1.000
_cell.angle_alpha   90.00
_cell.angle_beta   90.00
_cell.angle_gamma   90.00
#
_symmetry.space_group_name_H-M   'P 1'
#
loop_
_entity.id
_entity.type
_entity.pdbx_description
1 polymer ?
#
loop_
_entity_poly.entity_id
_entity_poly.type
_entity_poly.pdbx_seq_one_letter_code
_entity_poly.pdbx_strand_id
1 'polypeptide(L)'
;MWGDDIYFEIPVDEEVTNGVKEVEKGDIAYWPDGKCMCLFFGPTPISHSGKIIPASEVEVLGKITEGIENLKEVSAGEEIVVEKE
;
A
#
# COMPACT_ATOMS: atom_id res chain seq x y z
N MET A 1 0.96 -8.89 3.41
CA MET A 1 -0.20 -8.49 4.24
C MET A 1 0.28 -7.89 5.55
N TRP A 2 -0.26 -6.74 5.93
CA TRP A 2 -0.01 -6.11 7.23
C TRP A 2 -1.23 -5.29 7.69
N GLY A 3 -2.14 -5.92 8.43
CA GLY A 3 -3.48 -5.35 8.62
C GLY A 3 -4.21 -5.23 7.28
N ASP A 4 -4.89 -4.11 7.04
CA ASP A 4 -5.59 -3.81 5.78
C ASP A 4 -4.68 -3.10 4.76
N ASP A 5 -3.46 -3.62 4.62
CA ASP A 5 -2.44 -3.23 3.65
C ASP A 5 -1.88 -4.49 2.95
N ILE A 6 -2.06 -4.55 1.63
CA ILE A 6 -1.36 -5.49 0.75
C ILE A 6 -0.12 -4.79 0.24
N TYR A 7 1.04 -5.39 0.50
CA TYR A 7 2.31 -4.93 -0.05
C TYR A 7 3.03 -6.08 -0.75
N PHE A 8 3.75 -5.75 -1.81
CA PHE A 8 4.60 -6.68 -2.56
C PHE A 8 5.78 -5.95 -3.18
N GLU A 9 6.91 -6.64 -3.27
CA GLU A 9 8.14 -6.10 -3.85
C GLU A 9 7.94 -5.81 -5.35
N ILE A 10 8.48 -4.67 -5.80
CA ILE A 10 8.51 -4.28 -7.21
C ILE A 10 9.97 -4.05 -7.63
N PRO A 11 10.30 -4.18 -8.93
CA PRO A 11 11.66 -3.95 -9.42
C PRO A 11 11.98 -2.45 -9.54
N VAL A 12 11.69 -1.67 -8.49
CA VAL A 12 11.92 -0.21 -8.40
C VAL A 12 12.69 0.09 -7.13
N ASP A 13 13.79 0.82 -7.28
CA ASP A 13 14.71 1.20 -6.21
C ASP A 13 15.00 2.69 -6.34
N GLU A 14 14.09 3.51 -5.79
CA GLU A 14 14.13 4.96 -5.92
C GLU A 14 13.97 5.61 -4.54
N GLU A 15 14.52 6.80 -4.37
CA GLU A 15 14.27 7.58 -3.16
C GLU A 15 12.91 8.27 -3.23
N VAL A 16 12.23 8.36 -2.08
CA VAL A 16 10.98 9.11 -1.94
C VAL A 16 11.29 10.59 -1.74
N THR A 17 10.64 11.47 -2.51
CA THR A 17 10.87 12.92 -2.45
C THR A 17 9.72 13.67 -1.77
N ASN A 18 8.50 13.12 -1.83
CA ASN A 18 7.30 13.67 -1.19
C ASN A 18 6.65 12.61 -0.30
N GLY A 19 7.42 12.17 0.68
CA GLY A 19 6.97 11.14 1.59
C GLY A 19 5.89 11.64 2.56
N VAL A 20 4.94 10.76 2.85
CA VAL A 20 3.85 11.00 3.80
C VAL A 20 3.81 9.91 4.87
N LYS A 21 3.30 10.27 6.05
CA LYS A 21 3.14 9.36 7.21
C LYS A 21 1.69 9.00 7.51
N GLU A 22 0.78 9.48 6.67
CA GLU A 22 -0.65 9.26 6.75
C GLU A 22 -1.17 9.14 5.31
N VAL A 23 -2.01 8.14 5.09
CA VAL A 23 -2.64 7.85 3.79
C VAL A 23 -4.15 7.71 3.96
N GLU A 24 -4.86 7.71 2.84
CA GLU A 24 -6.30 7.50 2.79
C GLU A 24 -6.64 6.08 2.32
N LYS A 25 -7.87 5.64 2.63
CA LYS A 25 -8.38 4.38 2.07
C LYS A 25 -8.42 4.52 0.54
N GLY A 26 -7.83 3.55 -0.14
CA GLY A 26 -7.71 3.50 -1.59
C GLY A 26 -6.38 4.01 -2.13
N ASP A 27 -5.49 4.55 -1.29
CA ASP A 27 -4.18 5.01 -1.78
C ASP A 27 -3.30 3.83 -2.21
N ILE A 28 -2.60 4.05 -3.32
CA ILE A 28 -1.51 3.20 -3.82
C ILE A 28 -0.21 3.97 -3.56
N ALA A 29 0.73 3.38 -2.84
CA ALA A 29 1.97 4.06 -2.47
C ALA A 29 3.21 3.19 -2.69
N TYR A 30 4.34 3.83 -2.88
CA TYR A 30 5.65 3.19 -2.84
C TYR A 30 6.26 3.29 -1.45
N TRP A 31 6.72 2.16 -0.93
CA TRP A 31 7.43 2.05 0.34
C TRP A 31 8.92 1.74 0.09
N PRO A 32 9.82 2.72 0.27
CA PRO A 32 11.22 2.62 -0.14
C PRO A 32 12.03 1.61 0.68
N ASP A 33 11.77 1.50 1.99
CA ASP A 33 12.53 0.61 2.88
C ASP A 33 12.39 -0.87 2.48
N GLY A 34 11.25 -1.24 1.90
CA GLY A 34 10.96 -2.60 1.43
C GLY A 34 10.98 -2.75 -0.10
N LYS A 35 11.17 -1.66 -0.86
CA LYS A 35 11.00 -1.62 -2.33
C LYS A 35 9.64 -2.18 -2.76
N CYS A 36 8.60 -1.87 -1.98
CA CYS A 36 7.28 -2.43 -2.15
C CYS A 36 6.29 -1.42 -2.74
N MET A 37 5.35 -1.92 -3.52
CA MET A 37 4.08 -1.23 -3.73
C MET A 37 3.11 -1.63 -2.62
N CYS A 38 2.43 -0.65 -2.02
CA CYS A 38 1.42 -0.82 -0.98
C CYS A 38 0.04 -0.44 -1.53
N LEU A 39 -0.98 -1.23 -1.15
CA LEU A 39 -2.38 -1.02 -1.46
C LEU A 39 -3.15 -0.87 -0.15
N PHE A 40 -3.48 0.36 0.23
CA PHE A 40 -4.14 0.64 1.51
C PHE A 40 -5.66 0.57 1.35
N PHE A 41 -6.31 -0.46 1.91
CA PHE A 41 -7.77 -0.61 1.88
C PHE A 41 -8.43 -0.48 3.26
N GLY A 42 -7.66 -0.18 4.29
CA GLY A 42 -8.11 0.06 5.66
C GLY A 42 -6.95 0.35 6.61
N PRO A 43 -7.18 0.25 7.94
CA PRO A 43 -6.14 0.50 8.94
C PRO A 43 -5.01 -0.54 8.94
N THR A 44 -3.80 -0.06 9.16
CA THR A 44 -2.63 -0.90 9.46
C THR A 44 -2.57 -1.21 10.97
N PRO A 45 -1.69 -2.10 11.45
CA PRO A 45 -1.53 -2.39 12.87
C PRO A 45 -1.15 -1.22 13.77
N ILE A 46 -0.58 -0.15 13.22
CA ILE A 46 -0.21 1.07 13.97
C ILE A 46 -1.15 2.25 13.71
N SER A 47 -2.19 2.04 12.89
CA SER A 47 -3.25 3.01 12.69
C SER A 47 -3.96 3.36 13.99
N HIS A 48 -4.36 4.62 14.11
CA HIS A 48 -5.07 5.14 15.28
C HIS A 48 -5.99 6.31 14.89
N SER A 49 -7.03 6.55 15.68
CA SER A 49 -7.90 7.73 15.55
C SER A 49 -8.47 7.94 14.14
N GLY A 50 -8.78 6.85 13.42
CA GLY A 50 -9.31 6.89 12.05
C GLY A 50 -8.29 7.18 10.95
N LYS A 51 -6.99 7.29 11.29
CA LYS A 51 -5.91 7.54 10.34
C LYS A 51 -5.26 6.23 9.87
N ILE A 52 -4.96 6.12 8.58
CA ILE A 52 -4.19 4.97 8.05
C ILE A 52 -2.71 5.34 8.09
N ILE A 53 -1.92 4.58 8.84
CA ILE A 53 -0.52 4.91 9.15
C ILE A 53 0.39 3.82 8.57
N PRO A 54 1.13 4.08 7.49
CA PRO A 54 2.11 3.14 6.96
C PRO A 54 3.25 2.88 7.96
N ALA A 55 4.01 1.79 7.76
CA ALA A 55 5.09 1.39 8.68
C ALA A 55 6.19 2.45 8.81
N SER A 56 6.52 3.11 7.70
CA SER A 56 7.38 4.30 7.65
C SER A 56 6.88 5.22 6.54
N GLU A 57 7.68 6.18 6.11
CA GLU A 57 7.27 7.17 5.12
C GLU A 57 7.08 6.53 3.73
N VAL A 58 6.01 6.87 3.03
CA VAL A 58 5.66 6.33 1.69
C VAL A 58 5.36 7.47 0.71
N GLU A 59 5.57 7.25 -0.59
CA GLU A 59 5.13 8.20 -1.64
C GLU A 59 3.83 7.72 -2.27
N VAL A 60 2.76 8.53 -2.21
CA VAL A 60 1.49 8.19 -2.85
C VAL A 60 1.62 8.33 -4.36
N LEU A 61 1.41 7.24 -5.08
CA LEU A 61 1.53 7.15 -6.54
C LEU A 61 0.17 7.29 -7.25
N GLY A 62 -0.92 6.94 -6.57
CA GLY A 62 -2.25 6.94 -7.17
C GLY A 62 -3.33 6.43 -6.22
N LYS A 63 -4.49 6.11 -6.78
CA LYS A 63 -5.64 5.56 -6.05
C LYS A 63 -6.23 4.35 -6.79
N ILE A 64 -6.71 3.39 -6.01
CA ILE A 64 -7.50 2.26 -6.47
C ILE A 64 -8.82 2.79 -7.02
N THR A 65 -9.10 2.51 -8.29
CA THR A 65 -10.32 2.97 -8.98
C THR A 65 -11.44 1.92 -8.92
N GLU A 66 -11.10 0.64 -8.86
CA GLU A 66 -12.04 -0.49 -8.89
C GLU A 66 -11.58 -1.63 -7.96
N GLY A 67 -12.51 -2.49 -7.53
CA GLY A 67 -12.17 -3.75 -6.85
C GLY A 67 -11.64 -3.64 -5.42
N ILE A 68 -11.62 -2.46 -4.78
CA ILE A 68 -11.04 -2.27 -3.44
C ILE A 68 -11.60 -3.21 -2.36
N GLU A 69 -12.88 -3.57 -2.42
CA GLU A 69 -13.48 -4.47 -1.43
C GLU A 69 -13.03 -5.93 -1.60
N ASN A 70 -12.59 -6.32 -2.80
CA ASN A 70 -12.07 -7.67 -3.07
C ASN A 70 -10.69 -7.89 -2.41
N LEU A 71 -9.96 -6.82 -2.10
CA LEU A 71 -8.64 -6.90 -1.46
C LEU A 71 -8.69 -7.57 -0.07
N LYS A 72 -9.86 -7.54 0.60
CA LYS A 72 -10.06 -8.24 1.88
C LYS A 72 -10.06 -9.76 1.76
N GLU A 73 -10.25 -10.28 0.55
CA GLU A 73 -10.29 -11.72 0.29
C GLU A 73 -8.90 -12.30 0.01
N VAL A 74 -7.89 -11.44 -0.21
CA VAL A 74 -6.52 -11.85 -0.53
C VAL A 74 -5.79 -12.38 0.71
N SER A 75 -5.18 -13.54 0.57
CA SER A 75 -4.35 -14.18 1.59
C SER A 75 -2.86 -13.88 1.41
N ALA A 76 -2.11 -13.92 2.51
CA ALA A 76 -0.66 -13.80 2.45
C ALA A 76 -0.03 -14.94 1.63
N GLY A 77 0.82 -14.59 0.66
CA GLY A 77 1.51 -15.56 -0.20
C GLY A 77 0.79 -15.86 -1.52
N GLU A 78 -0.35 -15.23 -1.79
CA GLU A 78 -0.98 -15.28 -3.11
C GLU A 78 -0.10 -14.60 -4.17
N GLU A 79 -0.15 -15.12 -5.40
CA GLU A 79 0.59 -14.59 -6.54
C GLU A 79 -0.06 -13.30 -7.04
N ILE A 80 0.78 -12.30 -7.35
CA ILE A 80 0.34 -11.00 -7.87
C ILE A 80 0.94 -10.82 -9.26
N VAL A 81 0.08 -10.46 -10.21
CA VAL A 81 0.46 -10.09 -11.58
C VAL A 81 0.12 -8.62 -11.79
N VAL A 82 1.11 -7.84 -12.22
CA VAL A 82 0.94 -6.43 -12.54
C VAL A 82 1.04 -6.27 -14.06
N GLU A 83 -0.02 -5.78 -14.68
CA GLU A 83 -0.12 -5.59 -16.13
C GLU A 83 -0.52 -4.15 -16.44
N LYS A 84 -0.19 -3.69 -17.65
CA LYS A 84 -0.60 -2.39 -18.15
C LYS A 84 -1.85 -2.57 -19.02
N GLU A 85 -2.91 -1.85 -18.69
CA GLU A 85 -4.12 -1.73 -19.52
C GLU A 85 -3.87 -0.98 -20.85
#